data_AF-A0A1I8BGZ3-F1
#
_entry.id   AF-A0A1I8BGZ3-F1
#
_cell.length_a   1.000
_cell.length_b   1.000
_cell.length_c   1.000
_cell.angle_alpha   90.00
_cell.angle_beta   90.00
_cell.angle_gamma   90.00
#
_symmetry.space_group_name_H-M   'P 1'
#
loop_
_entity.id
_entity.type
_entity.pdbx_description
1 polymer ?
#
loop_
_entity_poly.entity_id
_entity_poly.type
_entity_poly.pdbx_seq_one_letter_code
_entity_poly.pdbx_strand_id
1 'polypeptide(L)'
;MGIVNPISIVKYLLVAFATFPSLINAQLDCSTAPTSALRIVCEQLHRWDKNAREAPAVTTAIPLPPAIPGLPAPLLAAELSPVASTPYQCMDIGCLCNYLGGNGQTGTNTCSLPTLRKSIRKEYRMLSDDERARFHAALKAIKASGEYDRIATIHSQFATAGSAHSGPGFLPWHREFVKRFEIALKQVDPRVSLPYWDSTLDSILPAPKDSAMFSNDVGR
;
A
#
# COMPACT_ATOMS: atom_id res chain seq x y z
N MET A 1 -37.19 21.71 50.85
CA MET A 1 -38.20 21.02 50.01
C MET A 1 -38.48 21.97 48.86
N GLY A 2 -38.18 21.72 47.59
CA GLY A 2 -37.87 20.46 46.93
C GLY A 2 -36.79 20.59 45.86
N ILE A 3 -36.28 19.42 45.51
CA ILE A 3 -35.18 19.13 44.59
C ILE A 3 -35.67 19.32 43.16
N VAL A 4 -34.95 20.11 42.34
CA VAL A 4 -35.26 20.24 40.91
C VAL A 4 -34.55 19.10 40.17
N ASN A 5 -35.36 18.23 39.57
CA ASN A 5 -34.98 16.94 38.96
C ASN A 5 -34.37 17.15 37.55
N PRO A 6 -33.17 16.63 37.21
CA PRO A 6 -32.48 16.93 35.95
C PRO A 6 -33.04 16.22 34.70
N ILE A 7 -34.23 15.61 34.77
CA ILE A 7 -34.73 14.69 33.74
C ILE A 7 -35.49 15.40 32.59
N SER A 8 -35.83 16.69 32.70
CA SER A 8 -36.62 17.39 31.66
C SER A 8 -35.83 17.99 30.49
N ILE A 9 -34.49 17.99 30.50
CA ILE A 9 -33.70 18.52 29.36
C ILE A 9 -33.45 17.45 28.29
N VAL A 10 -33.48 16.17 28.64
CA VAL A 10 -33.09 15.07 27.73
C VAL A 10 -34.18 14.73 26.70
N LYS A 11 -35.46 15.10 26.94
CA LYS A 11 -36.55 14.77 26.01
C LYS A 11 -36.60 15.63 24.75
N TYR A 12 -36.01 16.83 24.75
CA TYR A 12 -36.02 17.71 23.58
C TYR A 12 -34.78 17.58 22.67
N LEU A 13 -33.76 16.82 23.10
CA LEU A 13 -32.54 16.61 22.30
C LEU A 13 -32.60 15.38 21.38
N LEU A 14 -33.60 14.52 21.52
CA LEU A 14 -33.70 13.25 20.77
C LEU A 14 -34.63 13.29 19.54
N VAL A 15 -35.17 14.45 19.16
CA VAL A 15 -36.10 14.59 18.02
C VAL A 15 -35.58 15.55 16.94
N ALA A 16 -34.27 15.67 16.79
CA ALA A 16 -33.64 16.46 15.71
C ALA A 16 -32.69 15.65 14.81
N PHE A 17 -32.77 14.31 14.83
CA PHE A 17 -31.94 13.42 14.01
C PHE A 17 -32.74 12.60 12.98
N ALA A 18 -33.91 13.08 12.58
CA ALA A 18 -34.77 12.34 11.66
C ALA A 18 -35.46 13.22 10.62
N THR A 19 -34.72 14.08 9.91
CA THR A 19 -35.09 14.63 8.59
C THR A 19 -33.92 15.38 7.94
N PHE A 20 -32.86 14.66 7.54
CA PHE A 20 -32.03 15.11 6.43
C PHE A 20 -32.21 14.13 5.28
N PRO A 21 -33.21 14.33 4.41
CA PRO A 21 -33.25 13.61 3.16
C PRO A 21 -32.16 14.17 2.23
N SER A 22 -31.44 13.25 1.60
CA SER A 22 -30.73 13.45 0.32
C SER A 22 -29.36 14.16 0.37
N LEU A 23 -28.32 13.32 0.25
CA LEU A 23 -27.22 13.49 -0.71
C LEU A 23 -26.66 14.92 -0.88
N ILE A 24 -25.61 15.24 -0.11
CA ILE A 24 -24.64 16.24 -0.56
C ILE A 24 -23.87 15.60 -1.72
N ASN A 25 -24.41 15.69 -2.94
CA ASN A 25 -23.65 15.49 -4.15
C ASN A 25 -22.93 16.81 -4.44
N ALA A 26 -21.88 17.10 -3.66
CA ALA A 26 -21.00 18.22 -3.93
C ALA A 26 -20.13 17.85 -5.14
N GLN A 27 -20.71 17.96 -6.34
CA GLN A 27 -19.95 17.95 -7.58
C GLN A 27 -19.04 19.19 -7.53
N LEU A 28 -17.73 18.99 -7.37
CA LEU A 28 -16.75 20.06 -7.33
C LEU A 28 -16.80 20.81 -8.68
N ASP A 29 -17.12 22.11 -8.70
CA ASP A 29 -17.16 22.88 -9.95
C ASP A 29 -15.76 23.40 -10.29
N CYS A 30 -15.09 22.73 -11.23
CA CYS A 30 -13.74 23.08 -11.66
C CYS A 30 -13.61 24.48 -12.29
N SER A 31 -14.70 25.09 -12.75
CA SER A 31 -14.68 26.44 -13.30
C SER A 31 -14.38 27.51 -12.24
N THR A 32 -14.64 27.19 -10.96
CA THR A 32 -14.40 28.07 -9.82
C THR A 32 -12.99 27.97 -9.24
N ALA A 33 -12.12 27.16 -9.84
CA ALA A 33 -10.77 26.95 -9.34
C ALA A 33 -9.93 28.25 -9.40
N PRO A 34 -9.18 28.59 -8.32
CA PRO A 34 -8.53 29.90 -8.19
C PRO A 34 -7.31 30.10 -9.10
N THR A 35 -6.82 29.04 -9.74
CA THR A 35 -5.75 29.13 -10.74
C THR A 35 -6.01 28.19 -11.91
N SER A 36 -5.41 28.48 -13.06
CA SER A 36 -5.46 27.61 -14.25
C SER A 36 -4.89 26.22 -13.98
N ALA A 37 -3.81 26.12 -13.19
CA ALA A 37 -3.22 24.86 -12.79
C ALA A 37 -4.18 24.01 -11.95
N LEU A 38 -4.85 24.62 -10.97
CA LEU A 38 -5.85 23.94 -10.14
C LEU A 38 -7.08 23.52 -10.94
N ARG A 39 -7.50 24.33 -11.92
CA ARG A 39 -8.57 23.95 -12.86
C ARG A 39 -8.21 22.70 -13.66
N ILE A 40 -7.00 22.64 -14.21
CA ILE A 40 -6.51 21.47 -14.96
C ILE A 40 -6.51 20.21 -14.08
N VAL A 41 -6.03 20.34 -12.83
CA VAL A 41 -6.03 19.22 -11.87
C VAL A 41 -7.45 18.79 -11.52
N CYS A 42 -8.35 19.74 -11.30
CA CYS A 42 -9.77 19.44 -11.04
C CYS A 42 -10.40 18.70 -12.22
N GLU A 43 -10.28 19.21 -13.45
CA GLU A 43 -10.82 18.57 -14.64
C GLU A 43 -10.22 17.16 -14.86
N GLN A 44 -8.94 16.99 -14.55
CA GLN A 44 -8.27 15.70 -14.59
C GLN A 44 -8.86 14.72 -13.57
N LEU A 45 -9.13 15.16 -12.34
CA LEU A 45 -9.78 14.34 -11.30
C LEU A 45 -11.18 13.92 -11.71
N HIS A 46 -11.98 14.83 -12.28
CA HIS A 46 -13.31 14.50 -12.80
C HIS A 46 -13.26 13.48 -13.93
N ARG A 47 -12.30 13.62 -14.85
CA ARG A 47 -12.07 12.65 -15.92
C ARG A 47 -11.69 11.28 -15.37
N TRP A 48 -10.82 11.21 -14.36
CA TRP A 48 -10.46 9.96 -13.72
C TRP A 48 -11.62 9.32 -12.95
N ASP A 49 -12.41 10.10 -12.21
CA ASP A 49 -13.62 9.60 -11.53
C ASP A 49 -14.64 9.05 -12.53
N LYS A 50 -14.93 9.79 -13.61
CA LYS A 50 -15.80 9.33 -14.69
C LYS A 50 -15.30 8.02 -15.29
N ASN A 51 -14.03 7.96 -15.69
CA ASN A 51 -13.44 6.76 -16.27
C ASN A 51 -13.45 5.58 -15.30
N ALA A 52 -13.28 5.81 -13.99
CA ALA A 52 -13.33 4.76 -12.98
C ALA A 52 -14.76 4.22 -12.77
N ARG A 53 -15.79 5.07 -12.90
CA ARG A 53 -17.21 4.67 -12.82
C ARG A 53 -17.70 3.98 -14.08
N GLU A 54 -17.23 4.44 -15.24
CA GLU A 54 -17.52 3.85 -16.54
C GLU A 54 -16.67 2.61 -16.82
N ALA A 55 -15.59 2.40 -16.06
CA ALA A 55 -14.81 1.18 -16.14
C ALA A 55 -15.74 -0.02 -15.93
N PRO A 56 -15.66 -1.04 -16.79
CA PRO A 56 -16.46 -2.24 -16.61
C PRO A 56 -16.22 -2.80 -15.22
N ALA A 57 -17.31 -3.19 -14.53
CA ALA A 57 -17.20 -3.84 -13.25
C ALA A 57 -16.21 -5.01 -13.38
N VAL A 58 -15.22 -5.08 -12.48
CA VAL A 58 -14.41 -6.29 -12.34
C VAL A 58 -15.41 -7.40 -12.05
N THR A 59 -15.60 -8.29 -13.02
CA THR A 59 -16.62 -9.34 -12.93
C THR A 59 -16.34 -10.13 -11.65
N THR A 60 -17.39 -10.41 -10.87
CA THR A 60 -17.30 -11.37 -9.75
C THR A 60 -16.95 -12.78 -10.23
N ALA A 61 -17.10 -13.03 -11.53
CA ALA A 61 -16.47 -14.15 -12.20
C ALA A 61 -14.96 -13.92 -12.21
N ILE A 62 -14.25 -14.70 -11.38
CA ILE A 62 -12.84 -15.01 -11.62
C ILE A 62 -12.74 -15.42 -13.09
N PRO A 63 -11.92 -14.76 -13.93
CA PRO A 63 -11.69 -15.23 -15.28
C PRO A 63 -11.17 -16.65 -15.19
N LEU A 64 -12.03 -17.63 -15.48
CA LEU A 64 -11.58 -19.01 -15.58
C LEU A 64 -10.71 -19.09 -16.83
N PRO A 65 -9.50 -19.66 -16.74
CA PRO A 65 -8.71 -19.93 -17.93
C PRO A 65 -9.54 -20.80 -18.90
N PRO A 66 -9.33 -20.65 -20.22
CA PRO A 66 -10.08 -21.42 -21.21
C PRO A 66 -9.94 -22.92 -20.94
N ALA A 67 -11.04 -23.66 -21.11
CA ALA A 67 -11.05 -25.10 -20.97
C ALA A 67 -10.00 -25.73 -21.90
N ILE A 68 -9.11 -26.55 -21.34
CA ILE A 68 -8.17 -27.36 -22.12
C ILE A 68 -8.97 -28.53 -22.72
N PRO A 69 -9.01 -28.69 -24.06
CA PRO A 69 -9.73 -29.80 -24.68
C PRO A 69 -9.21 -31.15 -24.16
N GLY A 70 -10.10 -31.98 -23.61
CA GLY A 70 -9.79 -33.33 -23.15
C GLY A 70 -9.70 -33.54 -21.64
N LEU A 71 -9.88 -32.50 -20.81
CA LEU A 71 -9.93 -32.62 -19.35
C LEU A 71 -11.34 -32.32 -18.79
N PRO A 72 -11.87 -33.14 -17.85
CA PRO A 72 -13.18 -32.90 -17.26
C PRO A 72 -13.15 -31.75 -16.23
N ALA A 73 -14.14 -30.85 -16.27
CA ALA A 73 -14.39 -29.86 -15.20
C ALA A 73 -15.35 -30.47 -14.15
N PRO A 74 -15.26 -30.15 -12.83
CA PRO A 74 -14.40 -29.19 -12.15
C PRO A 74 -13.56 -29.83 -11.01
N LEU A 75 -12.23 -29.84 -11.14
CA LEU A 75 -11.33 -30.09 -10.02
C LEU A 75 -10.48 -28.83 -9.77
N LEU A 76 -10.79 -28.20 -8.64
CA LEU A 76 -9.93 -27.32 -7.83
C LEU A 76 -9.44 -26.02 -8.49
N ALA A 77 -10.15 -24.93 -8.17
CA ALA A 77 -9.65 -23.55 -8.27
C ALA A 77 -8.31 -23.32 -7.51
N ALA A 78 -7.90 -24.25 -6.64
CA ALA A 78 -6.61 -24.22 -5.95
C ALA A 78 -5.41 -24.57 -6.86
N GLU A 79 -5.60 -25.32 -7.96
CA GLU A 79 -4.53 -25.64 -8.91
C GLU A 79 -4.37 -24.60 -10.03
N LEU A 80 -5.29 -23.64 -10.15
CA LEU A 80 -5.26 -22.58 -11.16
C LEU A 80 -4.90 -21.19 -10.61
N SER A 81 -4.62 -21.05 -9.31
CA SER A 81 -3.73 -19.97 -8.90
C SER A 81 -2.38 -20.27 -9.55
N PRO A 82 -1.81 -19.38 -10.38
CA PRO A 82 -0.50 -19.62 -10.95
C PRO A 82 0.41 -19.98 -9.80
N VAL A 83 1.07 -21.15 -9.88
CA VAL A 83 2.17 -21.49 -8.97
C VAL A 83 3.04 -20.26 -8.96
N ALA A 84 3.12 -19.58 -7.81
CA ALA A 84 3.81 -18.31 -7.72
C ALA A 84 5.21 -18.53 -8.31
N SER A 85 5.52 -17.85 -9.41
CA SER A 85 6.82 -17.92 -10.10
C SER A 85 7.78 -16.85 -9.60
N THR A 86 7.26 -15.92 -8.81
CA THR A 86 8.02 -14.88 -8.12
C THR A 86 7.47 -14.71 -6.71
N PRO A 87 8.29 -14.24 -5.75
CA PRO A 87 7.83 -14.00 -4.38
C PRO A 87 6.69 -12.95 -4.30
N TYR A 88 6.56 -12.10 -5.32
CA TYR A 88 5.55 -11.03 -5.38
C TYR A 88 4.15 -11.51 -5.75
N GLN A 89 4.01 -12.76 -6.19
CA GLN A 89 2.72 -13.40 -6.47
C GLN A 89 2.16 -14.13 -5.24
N CYS A 90 2.96 -14.31 -4.18
CA CYS A 90 2.49 -14.96 -2.97
C CYS A 90 1.46 -14.11 -2.23
N MET A 91 0.30 -14.72 -1.97
CA MET A 91 -0.82 -14.12 -1.25
C MET A 91 -0.87 -14.54 0.24
N ASP A 92 -0.08 -15.54 0.61
CA ASP A 92 0.07 -16.03 1.98
C ASP A 92 1.55 -16.20 2.36
N ILE A 93 1.81 -16.23 3.66
CA ILE A 93 3.18 -16.34 4.18
C ILE A 93 3.78 -17.74 3.96
N GLY A 94 2.97 -18.78 3.82
CA GLY A 94 3.44 -20.13 3.51
C GLY A 94 4.09 -20.20 2.13
N CYS A 95 3.45 -19.62 1.11
CA CYS A 95 4.01 -19.43 -0.23
C CYS A 95 5.32 -18.62 -0.18
N LEU A 96 5.29 -17.46 0.49
CA LEU A 96 6.45 -16.57 0.54
C LEU A 96 7.64 -17.19 1.30
N CYS A 97 7.37 -18.06 2.27
CA CYS A 97 8.38 -18.71 3.10
C CYS A 97 9.44 -19.43 2.26
N ASN A 98 9.01 -20.15 1.23
CA ASN A 98 9.91 -20.90 0.35
C ASN A 98 10.87 -19.98 -0.41
N TYR A 99 10.40 -18.79 -0.79
CA TYR A 99 11.23 -17.76 -1.44
C TYR A 99 12.20 -17.05 -0.51
N LEU A 100 12.03 -17.22 0.80
CA LEU A 100 12.91 -16.68 1.85
C LEU A 100 13.88 -17.74 2.41
N GLY A 101 13.96 -18.92 1.76
CA GLY A 101 14.82 -20.03 2.20
C GLY A 101 14.21 -20.86 3.34
N GLY A 102 12.90 -20.78 3.52
CA GLY A 102 12.15 -21.42 4.59
C GLY A 102 11.38 -22.64 4.14
N ASN A 103 10.66 -23.24 5.08
CA ASN A 103 9.66 -24.28 4.80
C ASN A 103 8.27 -23.76 5.14
N GLY A 104 7.45 -23.54 4.12
CA GLY A 104 6.05 -23.13 4.26
C GLY A 104 5.15 -23.84 3.25
N GLN A 105 3.87 -23.97 3.59
CA GLN A 105 2.88 -24.61 2.75
C GLN A 105 1.94 -23.55 2.16
N THR A 106 1.78 -23.53 0.83
CA THR A 106 0.86 -22.61 0.16
C THR A 106 -0.56 -22.75 0.71
N GLY A 107 -1.26 -21.63 0.89
CA GLY A 107 -2.61 -21.61 1.47
C GLY A 107 -2.64 -21.68 2.99
N THR A 108 -1.48 -21.69 3.67
CA THR A 108 -1.40 -21.62 5.13
C THR A 108 -0.73 -20.32 5.59
N ASN A 109 -0.93 -19.99 6.87
CA ASN A 109 -0.17 -18.91 7.51
C ASN A 109 1.05 -19.43 8.30
N THR A 110 1.59 -20.59 7.91
CA THR A 110 2.72 -21.23 8.59
C THR A 110 4.00 -21.07 7.79
N CYS A 111 5.05 -20.61 8.45
CA CYS A 111 6.38 -20.48 7.86
C CYS A 111 7.44 -20.82 8.92
N SER A 112 8.25 -21.83 8.63
CA SER A 112 9.40 -22.21 9.45
C SER A 112 10.67 -21.64 8.85
N LEU A 113 11.23 -20.63 9.51
CA LEU A 113 12.49 -19.97 9.17
C LEU A 113 13.26 -19.65 10.46
N PRO A 114 14.59 -19.82 10.50
CA PRO A 114 15.37 -19.51 11.69
C PRO A 114 15.22 -18.06 12.17
N THR A 115 14.96 -17.12 11.26
CA THR A 115 15.03 -15.68 11.54
C THR A 115 13.89 -14.85 10.96
N LEU A 116 12.85 -15.45 10.38
CA LEU A 116 11.70 -14.66 9.90
C LEU A 116 10.82 -14.24 11.08
N ARG A 117 10.70 -12.93 11.27
CA ARG A 117 9.82 -12.33 12.28
C ARG A 117 8.91 -11.30 11.61
N LYS A 118 7.82 -10.94 12.30
CA LYS A 118 6.97 -9.81 11.91
C LYS A 118 7.85 -8.58 11.66
N SER A 119 7.71 -7.97 10.49
CA SER A 119 8.44 -6.75 10.14
C SER A 119 8.00 -5.58 11.03
N ILE A 120 8.96 -4.86 11.61
CA ILE A 120 8.71 -3.64 12.37
C ILE A 120 9.43 -2.50 11.65
N ARG A 121 8.67 -1.66 10.96
CA ARG A 121 9.19 -0.50 10.26
C ARG A 121 9.43 0.63 11.27
N LYS A 122 10.68 0.98 11.48
CA LYS A 122 11.12 2.05 12.39
C LYS A 122 11.38 3.33 11.61
N GLU A 123 11.30 4.47 12.30
CA GLU A 123 11.82 5.73 11.78
C GLU A 123 13.34 5.56 11.56
N TYR A 124 13.84 5.97 10.40
CA TYR A 124 15.21 5.72 9.96
C TYR A 124 16.31 6.23 10.92
N ARG A 125 16.09 7.37 11.58
CA ARG A 125 17.00 7.93 12.59
C ARG A 125 17.01 7.12 13.89
N MET A 126 15.99 6.30 14.12
CA MET A 126 15.87 5.41 15.29
C MET A 126 16.44 4.00 15.05
N LEU A 127 16.99 3.72 13.88
CA LEU A 127 17.73 2.49 13.62
C LEU A 127 19.04 2.48 14.39
N SER A 128 19.39 1.34 14.98
CA SER A 128 20.77 1.13 15.43
C SER A 128 21.73 1.07 14.25
N ASP A 129 23.03 1.27 14.50
CA ASP A 129 24.06 1.20 13.45
C ASP A 129 24.05 -0.13 12.70
N ASP A 130 23.82 -1.22 13.43
CA ASP A 130 23.74 -2.57 12.89
C ASP A 130 22.46 -2.80 12.05
N GLU A 131 21.32 -2.24 12.45
CA GLU A 131 20.09 -2.24 11.63
C GLU A 131 20.27 -1.42 10.34
N ARG A 132 20.87 -0.23 10.45
CA ARG A 132 21.15 0.67 9.33
C ARG A 132 22.14 0.04 8.35
N ALA A 133 23.23 -0.54 8.85
CA ALA A 133 24.22 -1.23 8.03
C ALA A 133 23.61 -2.40 7.24
N ARG A 134 22.77 -3.23 7.88
CA ARG A 134 22.05 -4.31 7.18
C ARG A 134 21.09 -3.78 6.13
N PHE A 135 20.33 -2.73 6.43
CA PHE A 135 19.43 -2.12 5.46
C PHE A 135 20.19 -1.59 4.24
N HIS A 136 21.30 -0.88 4.43
CA HIS A 136 22.14 -0.38 3.33
C HIS A 136 22.80 -1.51 2.54
N ALA A 137 23.27 -2.57 3.21
CA ALA A 137 23.82 -3.74 2.55
C ALA A 137 22.77 -4.44 1.67
N ALA A 138 21.56 -4.66 2.20
CA ALA A 138 20.45 -5.25 1.46
C ALA A 138 20.01 -4.38 0.27
N LEU A 139 19.91 -3.06 0.47
CA LEU A 139 19.57 -2.10 -0.58
C LEU A 139 20.59 -2.11 -1.73
N LYS A 140 21.88 -2.09 -1.40
CA LYS A 140 22.97 -2.22 -2.37
C LYS A 140 22.92 -3.55 -3.11
N ALA A 141 22.63 -4.65 -2.42
CA ALA A 141 22.52 -5.98 -3.03
C ALA A 141 21.36 -6.06 -4.04
N ILE A 142 20.17 -5.57 -3.70
CA ILE A 142 19.03 -5.58 -4.65
C ILE A 142 19.23 -4.61 -5.81
N LYS A 143 20.04 -3.55 -5.64
CA LYS A 143 20.45 -2.69 -6.76
C LYS A 143 21.45 -3.42 -7.67
N ALA A 144 22.44 -4.09 -7.10
CA ALA A 144 23.45 -4.83 -7.86
C ALA A 144 22.85 -6.00 -8.64
N SER A 145 21.79 -6.64 -8.14
CA SER A 145 21.09 -7.73 -8.85
C SER A 145 20.14 -7.24 -9.96
N GLY A 146 19.91 -5.93 -10.09
CA GLY A 146 18.93 -5.34 -10.99
C GLY A 146 17.47 -5.38 -10.47
N GLU A 147 17.25 -5.99 -9.31
CA GLU A 147 15.91 -6.15 -8.74
C GLU A 147 15.29 -4.80 -8.31
N TYR A 148 16.12 -3.88 -7.80
CA TYR A 148 15.71 -2.50 -7.53
C TYR A 148 15.17 -1.82 -8.79
N ASP A 149 15.87 -1.96 -9.91
CA ASP A 149 15.51 -1.31 -11.18
C ASP A 149 14.25 -1.93 -11.78
N ARG A 150 14.09 -3.25 -11.65
CA ARG A 150 12.88 -3.96 -12.05
C ARG A 150 11.66 -3.47 -11.26
N ILE A 151 11.79 -3.28 -9.94
CA ILE A 151 10.71 -2.72 -9.11
C ILE A 151 10.46 -1.25 -9.46
N ALA A 152 11.50 -0.44 -9.62
CA ALA A 152 11.37 0.97 -10.02
C ALA A 152 10.63 1.13 -11.36
N THR A 153 10.89 0.23 -12.31
CA THR A 153 10.24 0.21 -13.62
C THR A 153 8.72 0.04 -13.52
N ILE A 154 8.23 -0.73 -12.53
CA ILE A 154 6.78 -0.91 -12.29
C ILE A 154 6.11 0.43 -11.96
N HIS A 155 6.77 1.30 -11.20
CA HIS A 155 6.26 2.64 -10.87
C HIS A 155 6.35 3.60 -12.06
N SER A 156 7.44 3.55 -12.83
CA SER A 156 7.67 4.48 -13.94
C SER A 156 6.74 4.25 -15.14
N GLN A 157 6.15 3.05 -15.28
CA GLN A 157 5.25 2.70 -16.37
C GLN A 157 3.82 3.23 -16.14
N PHE A 158 3.58 4.50 -16.46
CA PHE A 158 2.27 5.14 -16.29
C PHE A 158 1.10 4.36 -16.92
N ALA A 159 1.30 3.75 -18.09
CA ALA A 159 0.26 3.01 -18.80
C ALA A 159 -0.28 1.80 -18.01
N THR A 160 0.54 1.18 -17.17
CA THR A 160 0.19 0.00 -16.36
C THR A 160 0.04 0.34 -14.87
N ALA A 161 0.55 1.50 -14.44
CA ALA A 161 0.49 2.02 -13.08
C ALA A 161 -0.38 3.28 -12.95
N GLY A 162 -1.42 3.43 -13.79
CA GLY A 162 -2.29 4.62 -13.77
C GLY A 162 -2.97 4.88 -12.41
N SER A 163 -3.23 3.82 -11.63
CA SER A 163 -3.76 3.90 -10.27
C SER A 163 -2.73 4.30 -9.21
N ALA A 164 -1.44 4.40 -9.57
CA ALA A 164 -0.38 4.75 -8.64
C ALA A 164 -0.53 6.19 -8.15
N HIS A 165 -1.10 7.10 -8.93
CA HIS A 165 -1.22 8.52 -8.57
C HIS A 165 -2.61 9.07 -8.80
N SER A 166 -2.95 10.11 -8.03
CA SER A 166 -4.06 11.02 -8.30
C SER A 166 -5.45 10.36 -8.43
N GLY A 167 -5.65 9.25 -7.74
CA GLY A 167 -6.92 8.55 -7.65
C GLY A 167 -7.03 7.71 -6.38
N PRO A 168 -8.18 7.07 -6.12
CA PRO A 168 -8.41 6.27 -4.92
C PRO A 168 -7.46 5.06 -4.80
N GLY A 169 -6.84 4.64 -5.91
CA GLY A 169 -5.82 3.61 -5.96
C GLY A 169 -4.47 4.01 -5.34
N PHE A 170 -4.21 5.30 -5.12
CA PHE A 170 -2.89 5.80 -4.70
C PHE A 170 -2.33 5.07 -3.47
N LEU A 171 -3.11 4.99 -2.39
CA LEU A 171 -2.69 4.35 -1.14
C LEU A 171 -2.56 2.82 -1.24
N PRO A 172 -3.56 2.05 -1.73
CA PRO A 172 -3.41 0.60 -1.84
C PRO A 172 -2.32 0.19 -2.84
N TRP A 173 -2.14 0.93 -3.94
CA TRP A 173 -1.08 0.67 -4.92
C TRP A 173 0.31 0.82 -4.29
N HIS A 174 0.57 1.94 -3.59
CA HIS A 174 1.85 2.17 -2.93
C HIS A 174 2.07 1.22 -1.75
N ARG A 175 1.02 0.82 -1.02
CA ARG A 175 1.14 -0.20 0.03
C ARG A 175 1.67 -1.52 -0.52
N GLU A 176 1.12 -2.00 -1.63
CA GLU A 176 1.58 -3.22 -2.28
C GLU A 176 2.99 -3.04 -2.88
N PHE A 177 3.27 -1.89 -3.51
CA PHE A 177 4.61 -1.57 -4.02
C PHE A 177 5.68 -1.65 -2.92
N VAL A 178 5.40 -1.03 -1.77
CA VAL A 178 6.30 -1.02 -0.61
C VAL A 178 6.42 -2.42 0.03
N LYS A 179 5.35 -3.23 0.04
CA LYS A 179 5.43 -4.64 0.45
C LYS A 179 6.38 -5.43 -0.46
N ARG A 180 6.29 -5.28 -1.79
CA ARG A 180 7.21 -5.93 -2.74
C ARG A 180 8.65 -5.50 -2.51
N PHE A 181 8.89 -4.21 -2.30
CA PHE A 181 10.22 -3.70 -1.99
C PHE A 181 10.79 -4.31 -0.69
N GLU A 182 9.98 -4.44 0.36
CA GLU A 182 10.39 -5.08 1.62
C GLU A 182 10.65 -6.59 1.45
N ILE A 183 9.87 -7.29 0.62
CA ILE A 183 10.13 -8.69 0.26
C ILE A 183 11.51 -8.82 -0.40
N ALA A 184 11.86 -7.95 -1.35
CA ALA A 184 13.15 -7.98 -2.03
C ALA A 184 14.32 -7.82 -1.05
N LEU A 185 14.19 -6.89 -0.10
CA LEU A 185 15.19 -6.71 0.96
C LEU A 185 15.31 -7.96 1.85
N LYS A 186 14.18 -8.59 2.20
CA LYS A 186 14.15 -9.79 3.04
C LYS A 186 14.70 -11.04 2.36
N GLN A 187 14.69 -11.10 1.03
CA GLN A 187 15.40 -12.15 0.28
C GLN A 187 16.92 -12.04 0.44
N VAL A 188 17.45 -10.85 0.74
CA VAL A 188 18.88 -10.66 1.04
C VAL A 188 19.17 -10.89 2.53
N ASP A 189 18.38 -10.28 3.42
CA ASP A 189 18.49 -10.51 4.87
C ASP A 189 17.09 -10.53 5.51
N PRO A 190 16.58 -11.69 5.98
CA PRO A 190 15.23 -11.80 6.53
C PRO A 190 14.98 -10.96 7.79
N ARG A 191 16.05 -10.48 8.44
CA ARG A 191 16.00 -9.59 9.63
C ARG A 191 15.74 -8.14 9.25
N VAL A 192 15.99 -7.73 8.01
CA VAL A 192 15.77 -6.35 7.56
C VAL A 192 14.27 -6.07 7.49
N SER A 193 13.88 -4.91 8.01
CA SER A 193 12.56 -4.32 7.85
C SER A 193 12.74 -2.99 7.12
N LEU A 194 11.80 -2.60 6.25
CA LEU A 194 11.93 -1.34 5.53
C LEU A 194 11.68 -0.16 6.49
N PRO A 195 12.66 0.72 6.75
CA PRO A 195 12.43 1.91 7.58
C PRO A 195 11.53 2.91 6.86
N TYR A 196 11.00 3.87 7.61
CA TYR A 196 10.33 5.04 7.07
C TYR A 196 11.08 6.32 7.43
N TRP A 197 10.85 7.35 6.64
CA TRP A 197 11.34 8.70 6.91
C TRP A 197 10.17 9.59 7.28
N ASP A 198 10.17 10.11 8.50
CA ASP A 198 9.20 11.12 8.92
C ASP A 198 9.65 12.52 8.53
N SER A 199 9.27 12.90 7.30
CA SER A 199 9.58 14.21 6.71
C SER A 199 8.93 15.40 7.43
N THR A 200 7.95 15.17 8.31
CA THR A 200 7.31 16.26 9.08
C THR A 200 8.26 16.83 10.14
N LEU A 201 9.23 16.04 10.60
CA LEU A 201 10.27 16.48 11.52
C LEU A 201 11.29 17.40 10.83
N ASP A 202 11.47 17.25 9.52
CA ASP A 202 12.42 18.03 8.73
C ASP A 202 11.79 19.30 8.18
N SER A 203 10.50 19.26 7.84
CA SER A 203 9.77 20.40 7.28
C SER A 203 9.66 21.59 8.23
N ILE A 204 9.83 21.37 9.54
CA ILE A 204 9.82 22.42 10.57
C ILE A 204 11.18 23.09 10.79
N LEU A 205 12.26 22.56 10.21
CA LEU A 205 13.60 23.14 10.36
C LEU A 205 13.68 24.46 9.56
N PRO A 206 14.43 25.48 10.05
CA PRO A 206 14.70 26.69 9.28
C PRO A 206 15.33 26.41 7.91
N ALA A 207 16.13 25.34 7.84
CA ALA A 207 16.69 24.82 6.60
C ALA A 207 16.55 23.29 6.59
N PRO A 208 15.49 22.72 5.97
CA PRO A 208 15.24 21.27 5.98
C PRO A 208 16.37 20.40 5.41
N LYS A 209 17.19 20.96 4.52
CA LYS A 209 18.39 20.31 3.97
C LYS A 209 19.48 20.01 5.02
N ASP A 210 19.46 20.74 6.13
CA ASP A 210 20.43 20.59 7.22
C ASP A 210 20.00 19.50 8.22
N SER A 211 18.95 18.73 7.90
CA SER A 211 18.53 17.59 8.69
C SER A 211 19.64 16.55 8.85
N ALA A 212 19.70 15.94 10.04
CA ALA A 212 20.52 14.77 10.29
C ALA A 212 20.24 13.63 9.29
N MET A 213 19.03 13.55 8.71
CA MET A 213 18.71 12.57 7.67
C MET A 213 19.69 12.59 6.49
N PHE A 214 20.25 13.75 6.17
CA PHE A 214 21.17 13.96 5.04
C PHE A 214 22.64 14.09 5.49
N SER A 215 22.94 13.88 6.78
CA SER A 215 24.30 13.93 7.30
C SER A 215 25.05 12.62 7.07
N ASN A 216 26.38 12.66 7.18
CA ASN A 216 27.23 11.46 7.05
C ASN A 216 27.05 10.46 8.20
N ASP A 217 26.54 10.91 9.35
CA ASP A 217 26.42 10.07 10.56
C ASP A 217 25.18 9.19 10.53
N VAL A 218 24.16 9.57 9.76
CA VAL A 218 22.85 8.91 9.73
C VAL A 218 22.48 8.46 8.32
N GLY A 219 22.79 9.23 7.27
CA GLY A 219 22.22 9.07 5.92
C GLY A 219 23.06 8.31 4.88
N ARG A 220 24.23 7.74 5.22
CA ARG A 220 25.16 7.15 4.24
C ARG A 220 25.21 5.62 4.21
#